data_AF-A0A969Q2T9-F1
#
_entry.id   AF-A0A969Q2T9-F1
#
_cell.length_a   1.000
_cell.length_b   1.000
_cell.length_c   1.000
_cell.angle_alpha   90.00
_cell.angle_beta   90.00
_cell.angle_gamma   90.00
#
_symmetry.space_group_name_H-M   'P 1'
#
loop_
_entity.id
_entity.type
_entity.pdbx_description
1 polymer ?
#
loop_
_entity_poly.entity_id
_entity_poly.type
_entity_poly.pdbx_seq_one_letter_code
_entity_poly.pdbx_strand_id
1 'polypeptide(L)'
;MPNYAFDVPLLAGEHVTDDAGTGFVHTAPSHGTDDYLVWMKHGLPQADIPFTVDGDGRLTKEAPGFEGLEILELEGKKAGQRRARQ
;
A
#
# COMPACT_ATOMS: atom_id res chain seq x y z
N MET A 1 14.20 3.50 1.40
CA MET A 1 13.73 2.88 2.65
C MET A 1 14.53 1.60 2.85
N PRO A 2 15.04 1.27 4.05
CA PRO A 2 16.10 0.26 4.22
C PRO A 2 15.80 -1.16 3.71
N ASN A 3 14.55 -1.50 3.36
CA ASN A 3 14.18 -2.83 2.83
C ASN A 3 13.39 -2.80 1.50
N TYR A 4 13.29 -1.63 0.85
CA TYR A 4 12.62 -1.50 -0.45
C TYR A 4 13.61 -1.00 -1.50
N ALA A 5 13.77 -1.75 -2.58
CA ALA A 5 14.79 -1.53 -3.60
C ALA A 5 14.25 -0.94 -4.92
N PHE A 6 12.98 -0.52 -4.94
CA PHE A 6 12.34 0.09 -6.11
C PHE A 6 12.16 1.60 -5.92
N ASP A 7 12.18 2.33 -7.03
CA ASP A 7 11.87 3.75 -7.07
C ASP A 7 10.36 3.99 -6.99
N VAL A 8 9.95 5.05 -6.30
CA VAL A 8 8.54 5.45 -6.20
C VAL A 8 8.30 6.63 -7.15
N PRO A 9 7.57 6.44 -8.26
CA PRO A 9 7.34 7.50 -9.22
C PRO A 9 6.33 8.53 -8.70
N LEU A 10 6.51 9.79 -9.11
CA LEU A 10 5.49 10.81 -8.94
C LEU A 10 4.59 10.82 -10.18
N LEU A 11 3.29 10.55 -9.97
CA LEU A 11 2.31 10.43 -11.05
C LEU A 11 1.33 11.60 -11.02
N ALA A 12 1.04 12.17 -12.19
CA ALA A 12 -0.04 13.14 -12.32
C ALA A 12 -1.39 12.41 -12.26
N GLY A 13 -2.18 12.69 -11.22
CA GLY A 13 -3.53 12.15 -11.02
C GLY A 13 -4.59 13.24 -11.16
N GLU A 14 -5.59 13.03 -12.01
CA GLU A 14 -6.71 13.98 -12.18
C GLU A 14 -7.63 14.04 -10.95
N HIS A 15 -7.58 13.01 -10.10
CA HIS A 15 -8.33 12.95 -8.84
C HIS A 15 -7.68 13.77 -7.70
N VAL A 16 -6.50 14.36 -7.94
CA VAL A 16 -5.78 15.15 -6.94
C VAL A 16 -6.17 16.62 -7.07
N THR A 17 -6.82 17.13 -6.04
CA THR A 17 -7.19 18.55 -5.93
C THR A 17 -6.26 19.28 -4.96
N ASP A 18 -6.13 20.60 -5.12
CA ASP A 18 -5.33 21.48 -4.24
C ASP A 18 -6.17 22.15 -3.15
N ASP A 19 -7.44 21.79 -3.04
CA ASP A 19 -8.42 22.37 -2.11
C ASP A 19 -8.27 21.86 -0.67
N ALA A 20 -7.73 20.65 -0.49
CA ALA A 20 -7.43 20.06 0.82
C ALA A 20 -6.18 19.18 0.79
N GLY A 21 -5.36 19.27 1.84
CA GLY A 21 -4.12 18.50 1.98
C GLY A 21 -2.90 19.22 1.40
N THR A 22 -1.90 18.45 0.96
CA THR A 22 -0.62 18.98 0.45
C THR A 22 -0.56 19.06 -1.08
N GLY A 23 -1.62 18.64 -1.77
CA GLY A 23 -1.60 18.41 -3.22
C GLY A 23 -0.80 17.17 -3.65
N PHE A 24 -0.36 16.33 -2.69
CA PHE A 24 0.27 15.03 -2.95
C PHE A 24 -0.56 13.91 -2.32
N VAL A 25 -0.92 12.93 -3.13
CA VAL A 25 -1.71 11.76 -2.70
C VAL A 25 -0.85 10.51 -2.83
N HIS A 26 -0.93 9.64 -1.82
CA HIS A 26 -0.32 8.32 -1.87
C HIS A 26 -1.09 7.42 -2.84
N THR A 27 -0.37 6.75 -3.74
CA THR A 27 -0.94 5.81 -4.70
C THR A 27 -0.65 4.36 -4.27
N ALA A 28 -1.70 3.55 -4.05
CA ALA A 28 -1.63 2.11 -3.79
C ALA A 28 -2.45 1.31 -4.84
N PRO A 29 -1.87 0.99 -6.01
CA PRO A 29 -2.62 0.39 -7.11
C PRO A 29 -3.17 -1.03 -6.83
N SER A 30 -2.68 -1.71 -5.79
CA SER A 30 -3.23 -2.98 -5.33
C SER A 30 -4.43 -2.85 -4.37
N HIS A 31 -4.75 -1.65 -3.89
CA HIS A 31 -5.74 -1.40 -2.84
C HIS A 31 -6.77 -0.32 -3.18
N GLY A 32 -6.63 0.36 -4.33
CA GLY A 32 -7.55 1.41 -4.77
C GLY A 32 -7.76 1.40 -6.29
N THR A 33 -9.00 1.56 -6.73
CA THR A 33 -9.35 1.60 -8.15
C THR A 33 -8.71 2.80 -8.85
N ASP A 34 -8.79 3.99 -8.25
CA ASP A 34 -8.26 5.21 -8.86
C ASP A 34 -6.73 5.16 -8.99
N ASP A 35 -6.06 4.59 -7.99
CA ASP A 35 -4.62 4.35 -7.99
C ASP A 35 -4.21 3.36 -9.09
N TYR A 36 -4.98 2.27 -9.25
CA TYR A 36 -4.77 1.31 -10.31
C TYR A 36 -4.92 1.95 -11.70
N LEU A 37 -5.98 2.75 -11.89
CA LEU A 37 -6.22 3.43 -13.17
C LEU A 37 -5.13 4.46 -13.49
N VAL A 38 -4.67 5.24 -12.50
CA VAL A 38 -3.55 6.18 -12.67
C VAL A 38 -2.27 5.43 -13.02
N TRP A 39 -1.94 4.35 -12.31
CA TRP A 39 -0.78 3.50 -12.60
C TRP A 39 -0.78 2.99 -14.05
N MET A 40 -1.91 2.43 -14.49
CA MET A 40 -2.07 1.89 -15.84
C MET A 40 -2.06 2.99 -16.91
N LYS A 41 -2.65 4.16 -16.65
CA LYS A 41 -2.64 5.32 -17.57
C LYS A 41 -1.22 5.82 -17.86
N HIS A 42 -0.33 5.72 -16.88
CA HIS A 42 1.08 6.06 -17.02
C HIS A 42 1.95 4.92 -17.61
N GLY A 43 1.33 3.82 -18.04
CA GLY A 43 2.01 2.72 -18.74
C GLY A 43 2.93 1.89 -17.87
N LEU A 44 2.76 1.95 -16.54
CA LEU A 44 3.59 1.20 -15.61
C LEU A 44 3.18 -0.28 -15.58
N PRO A 45 4.14 -1.23 -15.51
CA PRO A 45 3.82 -2.65 -15.55
C PRO A 45 2.97 -3.08 -14.36
N GLN A 46 1.98 -3.95 -14.61
CA GLN A 46 1.21 -4.58 -13.53
C GLN A 46 2.08 -5.47 -12.64
N ALA A 47 3.15 -6.07 -13.20
CA ALA A 47 4.08 -6.91 -12.47
C ALA A 47 4.88 -6.17 -11.38
N ASP A 48 4.93 -4.83 -11.48
CA ASP A 48 5.63 -3.97 -10.52
C ASP A 48 4.70 -3.47 -9.40
N ILE A 49 3.40 -3.81 -9.45
CA ILE A 49 2.44 -3.47 -8.40
C ILE A 49 2.67 -4.40 -7.19
N PRO A 50 2.95 -3.83 -6.01
CA PRO A 50 3.13 -4.66 -4.84
C PRO A 50 1.79 -5.14 -4.25
N PHE A 51 1.62 -6.44 -4.08
CA PHE A 51 0.52 -7.12 -3.39
C PHE A 51 0.94 -7.45 -1.96
N THR A 52 0.87 -6.45 -1.09
CA THR A 52 1.30 -6.54 0.32
C THR A 52 0.36 -7.33 1.22
N VAL A 53 -0.82 -7.72 0.72
CA VAL A 53 -1.89 -8.38 1.47
C VAL A 53 -2.40 -9.59 0.69
N ASP A 54 -2.51 -10.74 1.35
CA ASP A 54 -3.09 -11.96 0.76
C ASP A 54 -4.61 -12.07 0.97
N GLY A 55 -5.21 -13.13 0.41
CA GLY A 55 -6.65 -13.38 0.53
C GLY A 55 -7.15 -13.71 1.95
N ASP A 56 -6.23 -14.02 2.87
CA ASP A 56 -6.54 -14.28 4.28
C ASP A 56 -6.38 -13.01 5.14
N GLY A 57 -6.05 -11.86 4.53
CA GLY A 57 -5.83 -10.60 5.23
C GLY A 57 -4.51 -10.55 5.99
N ARG A 58 -3.49 -11.30 5.54
CA ARG A 58 -2.15 -11.28 6.11
C ARG A 58 -1.16 -10.56 5.20
N LEU A 59 -0.14 -9.98 5.83
CA LEU A 59 0.94 -9.30 5.13
C LEU A 59 1.86 -10.31 4.43
N THR A 60 2.15 -10.04 3.15
CA THR A 60 3.01 -10.89 2.32
C THR A 60 4.48 -10.50 2.43
N LYS A 61 5.36 -11.24 1.74
CA LYS A 61 6.79 -10.92 1.58
C LYS A 61 7.07 -9.55 0.95
N GLU A 62 6.07 -8.94 0.34
CA GLU A 62 6.16 -7.61 -0.27
C GLU A 62 6.04 -6.48 0.77
N ALA A 63 5.79 -6.84 2.03
CA ALA A 63 5.99 -5.99 3.20
C ALA A 63 7.14 -6.55 4.07
N PRO A 64 8.42 -6.36 3.67
CA PRO A 64 9.54 -7.00 4.33
C PRO A 64 9.63 -6.68 5.82
N GLY A 65 9.71 -7.72 6.65
CA GLY A 65 9.77 -7.61 8.12
C GLY A 65 8.41 -7.60 8.82
N PHE A 66 7.31 -7.78 8.08
CA PHE A 66 5.94 -7.87 8.62
C PHE A 66 5.19 -9.12 8.13
N GLU A 67 5.89 -10.08 7.54
CA GLU A 67 5.31 -11.25 6.90
C GLU A 67 4.45 -12.07 7.88
N GLY A 68 3.27 -12.46 7.41
CA GLY A 68 2.34 -13.30 8.17
C GLY A 68 1.56 -12.57 9.28
N LEU A 69 1.78 -11.27 9.50
CA LEU A 69 0.98 -10.50 10.43
C LEU A 69 -0.41 -10.23 9.86
N GLU A 70 -1.43 -10.32 10.71
CA GLU A 70 -2.82 -10.01 10.37
C GLU A 70 -3.04 -8.50 10.32
N ILE A 71 -3.79 -8.04 9.32
CA ILE A 71 -4.09 -6.61 9.13
C ILE A 71 -5.19 -6.14 10.10
N LEU A 72 -6.10 -7.05 10.43
CA LEU A 72 -7.20 -6.81 11.37
C LEU A 72 -7.19 -7.90 12.44
N GLU A 73 -7.18 -7.49 13.71
CA GLU A 73 -7.46 -8.39 14.82
C GLU A 73 -8.98 -8.56 14.92
N LEU A 74 -9.48 -9.77 14.67
CA LEU A 74 -10.92 -10.06 14.71
C LEU A 74 -11.47 -10.25 16.14
N GLU A 75 -10.60 -10.33 17.16
CA GLU A 75 -10.99 -10.44 18.57
C GLU A 75 -10.16 -9.53 19.49
N GLY A 76 -10.85 -8.79 20.38
CA GLY A 76 -10.24 -8.01 21.47
C GLY A 76 -10.30 -6.48 21.33
N LYS A 77 -10.01 -5.75 22.42
CA LYS A 77 -10.14 -4.28 22.54
C LYS A 77 -8.98 -3.47 21.92
N LYS A 78 -8.13 -4.05 21.06
CA LYS A 78 -6.93 -3.38 20.53
C LYS A 78 -6.74 -3.60 19.03
N ALA A 79 -7.66 -3.08 18.24
CA ALA A 79 -7.46 -2.95 16.81
C ALA A 79 -6.14 -2.20 16.50
N GLY A 80 -5.19 -2.88 15.85
CA GLY A 80 -4.05 -2.25 15.17
C GLY A 80 -2.83 -1.84 16.00
N GLN A 81 -2.52 -2.48 17.14
CA GLN A 81 -1.27 -2.21 17.87
C GLN A 81 -0.21 -3.29 17.64
N ARG A 82 0.93 -2.91 17.02
CA ARG A 82 2.16 -3.71 16.97
C ARG A 82 2.48 -4.31 18.34
N ARG A 83 2.40 -5.63 18.47
CA ARG A 83 3.16 -6.35 19.50
C ARG A 83 4.46 -6.85 18.89
N ALA A 84 5.52 -6.08 19.10
CA ALA A 84 6.87 -6.65 19.06
C ALA A 84 6.92 -7.75 20.14
N ARG A 85 6.97 -9.01 19.71
CA ARG A 85 7.26 -10.12 20.63
C ARG A 85 8.72 -9.97 21.05
N GLN A 86 8.94 -9.66 22.33
CA GLN A 86 10.19 -9.99 23.04
C GLN A 86 10.26 -11.50 23.25
#